data_AF-A0A4Y2L0Y3-F1
#
_entry.id   AF-A0A4Y2L0Y3-F1
#
_cell.length_a   1.000
_cell.length_b   1.000
_cell.length_c   1.000
_cell.angle_alpha   90.00
_cell.angle_beta   90.00
_cell.angle_gamma   90.00
#
_symmetry.space_group_name_H-M   'P 1'
#
loop_
_entity.id
_entity.type
_entity.pdbx_description
1 polymer ?
#
loop_
_entity_poly.entity_id
_entity_poly.type
_entity_poly.pdbx_seq_one_letter_code
_entity_poly.pdbx_strand_id
1 'polypeptide(L)'
;MVESCFDEEFLNYWNRSPASSSANDSKEQLESLVLFLKGEVKGEDRISLAMSGFCLTKGEVVKMPRKKKYNQETQRGKIPTVSMLLASPKHLK
;
A
#
# COMPACT_ATOMS: atom_id res chain seq x y z
N MET A 1 -10.33 10.13 32.55
CA MET A 1 -10.55 8.80 31.93
C MET A 1 -9.26 8.38 31.25
N VAL A 2 -9.01 7.09 31.02
CA VAL A 2 -7.78 6.63 30.34
C VAL A 2 -7.67 7.18 28.91
N GLU A 3 -8.80 7.38 28.24
CA GLU A 3 -8.86 7.90 26.87
C GLU A 3 -8.40 9.37 26.76
N SER A 4 -8.54 10.19 27.81
CA SER A 4 -8.10 11.60 27.77
C SER A 4 -6.59 11.78 27.78
N CYS A 5 -5.81 10.69 27.86
CA CYS A 5 -4.35 10.71 27.75
C CYS A 5 -3.85 10.65 26.29
N PHE A 6 -4.75 10.48 25.32
CA PHE A 6 -4.41 10.34 23.90
C PHE A 6 -4.84 11.57 23.10
N ASP A 7 -4.17 11.77 21.97
CA ASP A 7 -4.50 12.84 21.03
C ASP A 7 -5.88 12.61 20.39
N GLU A 8 -6.54 13.72 20.03
CA GLU A 8 -7.89 13.68 19.43
C GLU A 8 -7.94 12.88 18.13
N GLU A 9 -6.90 12.96 17.32
CA GLU A 9 -6.79 12.19 16.08
C GLU A 9 -6.79 10.68 16.37
N PHE A 10 -5.98 10.26 17.35
CA PHE A 10 -5.92 8.87 17.78
C PHE A 10 -7.29 8.39 18.28
N LEU A 11 -7.96 9.19 19.12
CA LEU A 11 -9.30 8.85 19.62
C LEU A 11 -10.34 8.77 18.50
N ASN A 12 -10.24 9.60 17.46
CA ASN A 12 -11.11 9.51 16.29
C ASN A 12 -10.89 8.20 15.50
N TYR A 13 -9.64 7.74 15.36
CA TYR A 13 -9.36 6.41 14.78
C TYR A 13 -9.90 5.28 15.66
N TRP A 14 -9.70 5.38 16.97
CA TRP A 14 -10.23 4.42 17.94
C TRP A 14 -11.75 4.31 17.88
N ASN A 15 -12.48 5.43 17.93
CA ASN A 15 -13.95 5.47 17.89
C ASN A 15 -14.54 4.91 16.58
N ARG A 16 -13.77 4.93 15.48
CA ARG A 16 -14.16 4.31 14.20
C ARG A 16 -13.88 2.80 14.18
N SER A 17 -13.00 2.32 15.05
CA SER A 17 -12.67 0.91 15.15
C SER A 17 -13.86 0.13 15.68
N PRO A 18 -14.22 -1.02 15.09
CA PRO A 18 -15.30 -1.86 15.59
C PRO A 18 -15.02 -2.39 17.02
N ALA A 19 -13.75 -2.38 17.43
CA ALA A 19 -13.33 -2.77 18.78
C ALA A 19 -13.82 -1.79 19.87
N SER A 20 -14.04 -0.51 19.54
CA SER A 20 -14.47 0.51 20.51
C SER A 20 -15.94 0.37 20.93
N SER A 21 -16.81 0.00 19.99
CA SER A 21 -18.26 -0.10 20.18
C SER A 21 -18.71 -1.40 20.86
N SER A 22 -17.85 -2.42 20.87
CA SER A 22 -18.18 -3.77 21.33
C SER A 22 -18.16 -3.96 22.86
N ALA A 23 -17.61 -3.01 23.62
CA ALA A 23 -17.38 -3.17 25.05
C ALA A 23 -18.57 -2.66 25.86
N ASN A 24 -19.10 -3.48 26.76
CA ASN A 24 -20.22 -3.11 27.62
C ASN A 24 -19.74 -2.58 28.99
N ASP A 25 -18.56 -3.05 29.43
CA ASP A 25 -17.94 -2.69 30.70
C ASP A 25 -16.61 -1.94 30.50
N SER A 26 -16.25 -1.09 31.47
CA SER A 26 -15.01 -0.29 31.43
C SER A 26 -13.75 -1.15 31.32
N LYS A 27 -13.78 -2.35 31.90
CA LYS A 27 -12.69 -3.32 31.82
C LYS A 27 -12.54 -3.85 30.39
N GLU A 28 -13.64 -4.25 29.77
CA GLU A 28 -13.64 -4.73 28.37
C GLU A 28 -13.20 -3.63 27.41
N GLN A 29 -13.61 -2.38 27.66
CA GLN A 29 -13.21 -1.22 26.87
C GLN A 29 -11.69 -1.00 26.94
N LEU A 30 -11.11 -1.13 28.14
CA LEU A 30 -9.66 -1.05 28.33
C LEU A 30 -8.92 -2.20 27.64
N GLU A 31 -9.40 -3.43 27.77
CA GLU A 31 -8.80 -4.59 27.11
C GLU A 31 -8.84 -4.46 25.59
N SER A 32 -9.95 -3.96 25.06
CA SER A 32 -10.14 -3.69 23.63
C SER A 32 -9.17 -2.59 23.13
N LEU A 33 -9.02 -1.50 23.89
CA LEU A 33 -8.05 -0.44 23.59
C LEU A 33 -6.60 -0.96 23.59
N VAL A 34 -6.24 -1.79 24.58
CA VAL A 34 -4.91 -2.41 24.65
C VAL A 34 -4.67 -3.35 23.47
N LEU A 35 -5.67 -4.11 23.04
CA LEU A 35 -5.56 -4.99 21.88
C LEU A 35 -5.35 -4.19 20.59
N PHE A 36 -6.07 -3.08 20.43
CA PHE A 36 -5.92 -2.16 19.30
C PHE A 36 -4.51 -1.56 19.25
N LEU A 37 -4.01 -1.04 20.38
CA LEU A 37 -2.65 -0.50 20.47
C LEU A 37 -1.59 -1.53 20.10
N LYS A 38 -1.74 -2.79 20.53
CA LYS A 38 -0.83 -3.88 20.13
C LYS A 38 -0.86 -4.16 18.62
N GLY A 39 -2.01 -3.97 17.98
CA GLY A 39 -2.16 -4.07 16.53
C GLY A 39 -1.46 -2.92 15.80
N GLU A 40 -1.69 -1.69 16.27
CA GLU A 40 -1.12 -0.47 15.69
C GLU A 40 0.41 -0.45 15.75
N VAL A 41 1.00 -0.83 16.90
CA VAL A 41 2.47 -0.93 17.05
C VAL A 41 3.07 -1.90 16.01
N LYS A 42 2.43 -3.06 15.81
CA LYS A 42 2.87 -4.02 14.77
C LYS A 42 2.66 -3.47 13.35
N GLY A 43 1.64 -2.63 13.15
CA GLY A 43 1.39 -1.94 11.88
C GLY A 43 2.53 -0.99 11.54
N GLU A 44 2.93 -0.15 12.50
CA GLU A 44 4.03 0.80 12.35
C GLU A 44 5.38 0.10 12.07
N ASP A 45 5.67 -0.99 12.77
CA ASP A 45 6.87 -1.81 12.52
C ASP A 45 6.91 -2.34 11.07
N ARG A 46 5.75 -2.75 10.54
CA ARG A 46 5.62 -3.24 9.16
C ARG A 46 5.79 -2.10 8.14
N ILE A 47 5.22 -0.94 8.42
CA ILE A 47 5.37 0.25 7.57
C ILE A 47 6.84 0.68 7.56
N SER A 48 7.48 0.75 8.71
CA SER A 48 8.90 1.07 8.87
C SER A 48 9.79 0.09 8.11
N LEU A 49 9.52 -1.22 8.22
CA LEU A 49 10.26 -2.24 7.48
C LEU A 49 10.08 -2.08 5.96
N ALA A 50 8.86 -1.86 5.48
CA ALA A 50 8.61 -1.61 4.06
C ALA A 50 9.35 -0.34 3.59
N MET A 51 9.25 0.76 4.35
CA MET A 51 9.94 2.02 4.04
C MET A 51 11.46 1.84 3.94
N SER A 52 12.06 1.02 4.81
CA SER A 52 13.49 0.70 4.73
C SER A 52 13.85 -0.04 3.44
N GLY A 53 13.00 -0.94 2.96
CA GLY A 53 13.18 -1.65 1.70
C GLY A 53 13.00 -0.78 0.46
N PHE A 54 12.19 0.28 0.55
CA PHE A 54 11.98 1.25 -0.54
C PHE A 54 12.94 2.46 -0.50
N CYS A 55 13.91 2.48 0.43
CA CYS A 55 14.81 3.62 0.67
C CYS A 55 14.06 4.96 0.86
N LEU A 56 12.84 4.92 1.41
CA LEU A 56 12.06 6.10 1.72
C LEU A 56 12.49 6.64 3.08
N THR A 57 13.74 7.10 3.19
CA THR A 57 14.21 7.75 4.41
C THR A 57 13.72 9.20 4.40
N LYS A 58 13.25 9.67 5.56
CA LYS A 58 12.70 11.01 5.76
C LYS A 58 13.82 12.04 5.57
N GLY A 59 14.03 12.50 4.34
CA GLY A 59 14.99 13.56 4.00
C GLY A 59 15.88 13.28 2.79
N GLU A 60 15.92 12.05 2.28
CA GLU A 60 16.74 11.72 1.13
C GLU A 60 15.84 11.42 -0.08
N VAL A 61 15.72 12.40 -0.99
CA VAL A 61 15.32 12.10 -2.36
C VAL A 61 16.47 11.28 -2.94
N VAL A 62 16.46 9.98 -2.66
CA VAL A 62 17.36 9.03 -3.32
C VAL A 62 17.01 9.15 -4.79
N LYS A 63 17.85 9.88 -5.53
CA LYS A 63 17.79 9.93 -6.98
C LYS A 63 18.09 8.52 -7.45
N MET A 64 17.05 7.70 -7.52
CA MET A 64 17.13 6.39 -8.14
C MET A 64 17.81 6.59 -9.47
N PRO A 65 18.91 5.87 -9.78
CA PRO A 65 19.50 5.94 -11.08
C PRO A 65 18.43 5.48 -12.06
N ARG A 66 17.80 6.45 -12.73
CA ARG A 66 16.89 6.18 -13.84
C ARG A 66 17.69 5.30 -14.78
N LYS A 67 17.37 4.00 -14.83
CA LYS A 67 17.94 3.12 -15.84
C LYS A 67 17.70 3.84 -17.16
N LYS A 68 18.79 4.20 -17.84
CA LYS A 68 18.72 4.81 -19.17
C LYS A 68 17.76 3.95 -19.98
N LYS A 69 16.70 4.56 -20.50
CA LYS A 69 15.85 3.91 -21.49
C LYS A 69 16.79 3.48 -22.60
N TYR A 70 16.97 2.17 -22.77
CA TYR A 70 17.62 1.66 -23.95
C TYR A 70 16.76 2.15 -25.12
N ASN A 71 17.35 2.94 -26.02
CA ASN A 71 16.65 3.42 -27.20
C ASN A 71 16.10 2.19 -27.93
N GLN A 72 14.78 2.05 -27.94
CA GLN A 72 14.06 1.00 -28.66
C GLN A 72 13.99 1.30 -30.16
N GLU A 73 14.91 2.12 -30.65
CA GLU A 73 15.03 2.54 -32.02
C GLU A 73 16.09 1.65 -32.66
N THR A 74 15.65 0.49 -33.17
CA THR A 74 16.28 -0.38 -34.21
C THR A 74 15.84 -1.85 -34.10
N GLN A 75 14.89 -2.21 -33.23
CA GLN A 75 14.22 -3.51 -33.31
C GLN A 75 12.70 -3.34 -33.43
N ARG A 76 12.26 -2.51 -34.40
CA ARG A 76 10.88 -2.58 -34.93
C ARG A 76 10.75 -3.82 -35.81
N GLY A 77 11.04 -4.98 -35.22
CA GLY A 77 10.58 -6.26 -35.73
C GLY A 77 9.07 -6.24 -35.61
N LYS A 78 8.42 -6.00 -36.76
CA LYS A 78 6.98 -6.04 -37.04
C LYS A 78 6.19 -6.82 -35.96
N ILE A 79 5.67 -6.11 -34.96
CA ILE A 79 4.62 -6.66 -34.11
C ILE A 79 3.41 -6.83 -35.03
N PRO A 80 2.84 -8.04 -35.18
CA PRO A 80 1.63 -8.21 -35.96
C PRO A 80 0.50 -7.47 -35.24
N THR A 81 0.16 -6.28 -35.73
CA THR A 81 -1.09 -5.61 -35.35
C THR A 81 -2.25 -6.47 -35.85
N VAL A 82 -3.35 -6.58 -35.08
CA VAL A 82 -4.55 -7.39 -35.42
C VAL A 82 -5.03 -7.18 -36.87
N SER A 83 -4.85 -5.99 -37.43
CA SER A 83 -5.13 -5.68 -38.84
C SER A 83 -4.39 -6.57 -39.84
N MET A 84 -3.19 -7.06 -39.54
CA MET A 84 -2.44 -8.00 -40.39
C MET A 84 -3.04 -9.42 -40.39
N LEU A 85 -3.71 -9.84 -39.30
CA LEU A 85 -4.37 -11.15 -39.23
C LEU A 85 -5.63 -11.20 -40.10
N LEU A 86 -6.34 -10.07 -40.21
CA LEU A 86 -7.57 -9.97 -41.01
C LEU A 86 -7.30 -9.89 -42.52
N ALA A 87 -6.09 -9.55 -42.93
CA ALA A 87 -5.72 -9.36 -44.33
C ALA A 87 -5.29 -10.64 -45.05
N SER A 88 -5.34 -11.83 -44.41
CA SER A 88 -4.97 -13.08 -45.08
C SER A 88 -6.04 -13.51 -46.08
N PRO A 89 -5.75 -13.55 -47.41
CA PRO A 89 -6.68 -14.10 -48.38
C PRO A 89 -6.79 -15.61 -48.16
N LYS A 90 -8.02 -16.09 -47.99
CA LYS A 90 -8.32 -17.53 -48.07
C LYS A 90 -8.11 -17.95 -49.52
N HIS A 91 -6.96 -18.54 -49.83
CA HIS A 91 -6.83 -19.36 -51.04
C HIS A 91 -7.65 -20.63 -50.83
N LEU A 92 -8.94 -20.56 -51.16
CA LEU A 92 -9.79 -21.72 -51.41
C LEU A 92 -9.33 -22.36 -52.72
N LYS A 93 -8.96 -23.63 -52.64
CA LYS A 93 -8.72 -24.51 -53.78
C LYS A 93 -9.90 -25.46 -53.89
#